data_AF-A0A178DWR0-F1
#
_entry.id   AF-A0A178DWR0-F1
#
_cell.length_a   1.000
_cell.length_b   1.000
_cell.length_c   1.000
_cell.angle_alpha   90.00
_cell.angle_beta   90.00
_cell.angle_gamma   90.00
#
_symmetry.space_group_name_H-M   'P 1'
#
loop_
_entity.id
_entity.type
_entity.pdbx_description
1 polymer ?
#
loop_
_entity_poly.entity_id
_entity_poly.type
_entity_poly.pdbx_seq_one_letter_code
_entity_poly.pdbx_strand_id
1 'polypeptide(L)'
;MAAVQVVQGFSNINRAIMYISAILAPAQAVAGIGHTGISNLGFLAYNYYTQVVWFRAVRDRELHSLALVVVHANTTLSFAYLGGIFSGNRVMAVLLALGAMGVMGLNCATAWISWKTGQEEGYGSWQFFFFGWRTLTQGWHKFIMVWQISNTLEAFGLSLLCFIMAVRTLLRSPEKNKKAFKWWHRGPAILVGGAFMALVLCPYIVWIELLVRRNRIMSETDWVAVYVFAGQVALFLLPDFGKCWRRMKKDDGDEATDEKKYYTFRSALGMPDRNKD
;
A
#
# COMPACT_ATOMS: atom_id res chain seq x y z
N MET A 1 12.47 -30.32 18.51
CA MET A 1 11.20 -29.99 17.80
C MET A 1 11.49 -29.78 16.33
N ALA A 2 10.71 -30.42 15.45
CA ALA A 2 10.80 -30.23 14.01
C ALA A 2 10.34 -28.82 13.59
N ALA A 3 10.69 -28.41 12.36
CA ALA A 3 10.13 -27.19 11.78
C ALA A 3 8.63 -27.36 11.53
N VAL A 4 7.86 -26.29 11.71
CA VAL A 4 6.41 -26.27 11.44
C VAL A 4 6.19 -25.64 10.08
N GLN A 5 5.70 -26.45 9.13
CA GLN A 5 5.31 -25.97 7.81
C GLN A 5 3.94 -25.31 7.90
N VAL A 6 3.84 -24.08 7.38
CA VAL A 6 2.58 -23.33 7.27
C VAL A 6 2.31 -22.96 5.80
N VAL A 7 1.12 -22.42 5.54
CA VAL A 7 0.72 -21.92 4.21
C VAL A 7 1.79 -21.04 3.55
N GLN A 8 1.82 -21.01 2.22
CA GLN A 8 2.72 -20.16 1.43
C GLN A 8 2.49 -18.67 1.73
N GLY A 9 3.52 -17.85 1.50
CA GLY A 9 3.42 -16.39 1.63
C GLY A 9 3.93 -15.80 2.94
N PHE A 10 4.51 -16.64 3.81
CA PHE A 10 5.24 -16.22 5.01
C PHE A 10 6.73 -16.53 4.93
N SER A 11 7.26 -16.81 3.74
CA SER A 11 8.69 -17.01 3.53
C SER A 11 9.48 -15.74 3.87
N ASN A 12 10.81 -15.86 4.01
CA ASN A 12 11.67 -14.71 4.25
C ASN A 12 11.51 -13.62 3.17
N ILE A 13 11.29 -14.03 1.91
CA ILE A 13 11.07 -13.10 0.80
C ILE A 13 9.74 -12.37 0.97
N ASN A 14 8.65 -13.10 1.22
CA ASN A 14 7.33 -12.47 1.35
C ASN A 14 7.27 -11.51 2.56
N ARG A 15 7.88 -11.88 3.70
CA ARG A 15 7.96 -10.98 4.87
C ARG A 15 8.80 -9.74 4.57
N ALA A 16 9.94 -9.88 3.89
CA ALA A 16 10.76 -8.74 3.48
C ALA A 16 9.98 -7.79 2.56
N ILE A 17 9.25 -8.31 1.58
CA ILE A 17 8.40 -7.51 0.68
C ILE A 17 7.30 -6.79 1.47
N MET A 18 6.65 -7.47 2.42
CA MET A 18 5.65 -6.85 3.29
C MET A 18 6.24 -5.67 4.09
N TYR A 19 7.42 -5.84 4.68
CA TYR A 19 8.08 -4.76 5.44
C TYR A 19 8.49 -3.59 4.54
N ILE A 20 9.09 -3.88 3.38
CA ILE A 20 9.49 -2.87 2.40
C ILE A 20 8.25 -2.09 1.92
N SER A 21 7.17 -2.79 1.58
CA SER A 21 5.92 -2.19 1.15
C SER A 21 5.36 -1.21 2.20
N ALA A 22 5.38 -1.61 3.47
CA ALA A 22 4.91 -0.77 4.57
C ALA A 22 5.79 0.46 4.80
N ILE A 23 7.13 0.30 4.75
CA ILE A 23 8.08 1.42 4.90
C ILE A 23 7.99 2.40 3.72
N LEU A 24 7.72 1.90 2.51
CA LEU A 24 7.59 2.71 1.29
C LEU A 24 6.19 3.30 1.09
N ALA A 25 5.22 3.05 1.97
CA ALA A 25 3.87 3.61 1.87
C ALA A 25 3.85 5.16 1.73
N PRO A 26 4.71 5.94 2.42
CA PRO A 26 4.80 7.39 2.19
C PRO A 26 5.30 7.76 0.80
N ALA A 27 6.19 6.95 0.20
CA ALA A 27 6.62 7.13 -1.18
C ALA A 27 5.46 6.94 -2.16
N GLN A 28 4.63 5.93 -1.92
CA GLN A 28 3.41 5.68 -2.69
C GLN A 28 2.41 6.83 -2.55
N ALA A 29 2.24 7.35 -1.33
CA ALA A 29 1.37 8.50 -1.07
C ALA A 29 1.80 9.73 -1.87
N VAL A 30 3.09 10.08 -1.80
CA VAL A 30 3.66 11.25 -2.49
C VAL A 30 3.59 11.10 -4.01
N ALA A 31 3.83 9.90 -4.53
CA ALA A 31 3.73 9.62 -5.97
C ALA A 31 2.28 9.77 -6.48
N GLY A 32 1.29 9.40 -5.68
CA GLY A 32 -0.13 9.56 -6.03
C GLY A 32 -0.59 11.02 -6.10
N ILE A 33 0.03 11.95 -5.36
CA ILE A 33 -0.39 13.36 -5.31
C ILE A 33 -0.18 14.05 -6.66
N GLY A 34 -1.30 14.40 -7.31
CA GLY A 34 -1.30 15.19 -8.55
C GLY A 34 -0.91 14.41 -9.81
N HIS A 35 -0.72 13.10 -9.71
CA HIS A 35 -0.52 12.19 -10.85
C HIS A 35 -1.81 11.47 -11.21
N THR A 36 -2.13 11.42 -12.52
CA THR A 36 -3.35 10.77 -13.03
C THR A 36 -3.16 9.28 -13.31
N GLY A 37 -1.95 8.76 -13.13
CA GLY A 37 -1.62 7.36 -13.37
C GLY A 37 -2.25 6.38 -12.37
N ILE A 38 -2.22 5.11 -12.75
CA ILE A 38 -2.76 3.96 -11.98
C ILE A 38 -1.76 3.39 -10.96
N SER A 39 -0.66 4.10 -10.64
CA SER A 39 0.46 3.57 -9.86
C SER A 39 0.04 2.98 -8.51
N ASN A 40 -0.92 3.62 -7.84
CA ASN A 40 -1.38 3.18 -6.52
C ASN A 40 -2.35 1.98 -6.58
N LEU A 41 -2.85 1.63 -7.77
CA LEU A 41 -3.70 0.45 -7.97
C LEU A 41 -2.89 -0.84 -7.81
N GLY A 42 -1.62 -0.87 -8.23
CA GLY A 42 -0.72 -1.99 -8.00
C GLY A 42 -0.46 -2.21 -6.50
N PHE A 43 -0.26 -1.13 -5.74
CA PHE A 43 -0.09 -1.19 -4.29
C PHE A 43 -1.35 -1.73 -3.61
N LEU A 44 -2.53 -1.22 -3.98
CA LEU A 44 -3.79 -1.74 -3.46
C LEU A 44 -3.97 -3.22 -3.82
N ALA A 45 -3.70 -3.62 -5.06
CA ALA A 45 -3.85 -5.00 -5.51
C ALA A 45 -2.94 -5.98 -4.76
N TYR A 46 -1.66 -5.62 -4.55
CA TYR A 46 -0.72 -6.41 -3.73
C TYR A 46 -1.28 -6.63 -2.32
N ASN A 47 -1.67 -5.55 -1.66
CA ASN A 47 -2.16 -5.59 -0.28
C ASN A 47 -3.49 -6.33 -0.16
N TYR A 48 -4.37 -6.21 -1.15
CA TYR A 48 -5.64 -6.95 -1.18
C TYR A 48 -5.40 -8.45 -1.36
N TYR A 49 -4.52 -8.82 -2.30
CA TYR A 49 -4.16 -10.21 -2.55
C TYR A 49 -3.57 -10.88 -1.30
N THR A 50 -2.57 -10.26 -0.67
CA THR A 50 -1.96 -10.81 0.55
C THR A 50 -2.98 -10.94 1.68
N GLN A 51 -3.85 -9.95 1.85
CA GLN A 51 -4.87 -9.99 2.89
C GLN A 51 -5.91 -11.09 2.66
N VAL A 52 -6.28 -11.37 1.40
CA VAL A 52 -7.19 -12.48 1.05
C VAL A 52 -6.53 -13.83 1.32
N VAL A 53 -5.24 -13.99 0.99
CA VAL A 53 -4.48 -15.23 1.30
C VAL A 53 -4.46 -15.46 2.81
N TRP A 54 -4.18 -14.42 3.59
CA TRP A 54 -4.15 -14.51 5.05
C TRP A 54 -5.52 -14.82 5.65
N PHE A 55 -6.57 -14.18 5.14
CA PHE A 55 -7.94 -14.45 5.57
C PHE A 55 -8.32 -15.92 5.37
N ARG A 56 -8.01 -16.49 4.19
CA ARG A 56 -8.26 -17.91 3.91
C ARG A 56 -7.47 -18.81 4.85
N ALA A 57 -6.18 -18.53 5.03
CA ALA A 57 -5.32 -19.32 5.92
C ALA A 57 -5.76 -19.27 7.38
N VAL A 58 -6.23 -18.12 7.88
CA VAL A 58 -6.83 -18.03 9.22
C VAL A 58 -8.10 -18.86 9.31
N ARG A 59 -9.01 -18.71 8.35
CA ARG A 59 -10.30 -19.41 8.34
C ARG A 59 -10.11 -20.92 8.32
N ASP A 60 -9.12 -21.38 7.55
CA ASP A 60 -8.81 -22.79 7.34
C ASP A 60 -7.83 -23.33 8.41
N ARG A 61 -7.46 -22.50 9.40
CA ARG A 61 -6.58 -22.80 10.54
C ARG A 61 -5.16 -23.28 10.17
N GLU A 62 -4.62 -22.76 9.08
CA GLU A 62 -3.33 -23.20 8.52
C GLU A 62 -2.12 -22.36 8.99
N LEU A 63 -2.34 -21.43 9.92
CA LEU A 63 -1.32 -20.45 10.34
C LEU A 63 -0.50 -20.88 11.55
N HIS A 64 -0.97 -21.86 12.33
CA HIS A 64 -0.31 -22.24 13.59
C HIS A 64 -0.01 -20.99 14.44
N SER A 65 1.17 -20.90 15.04
CA SER A 65 1.67 -19.76 15.81
C SER A 65 1.69 -18.42 15.07
N LEU A 66 1.59 -18.39 13.73
CA LEU A 66 1.36 -17.12 13.01
C LEU A 66 0.02 -16.48 13.37
N ALA A 67 -0.90 -17.20 13.99
CA ALA A 67 -2.13 -16.61 14.52
C ALA A 67 -1.88 -15.49 15.56
N LEU A 68 -0.70 -15.49 16.18
CA LEU A 68 -0.23 -14.40 17.05
C LEU A 68 0.32 -13.21 16.25
N VAL A 69 0.87 -13.44 15.04
CA VAL A 69 1.38 -12.39 14.15
C VAL A 69 0.25 -11.53 13.60
N VAL A 70 -0.90 -12.12 13.28
CA VAL A 70 -2.02 -11.40 12.66
C VAL A 70 -2.46 -10.18 13.49
N VAL A 71 -2.40 -10.27 14.82
CA VAL A 71 -2.73 -9.15 15.71
C VAL A 71 -1.72 -8.01 15.59
N HIS A 72 -0.43 -8.31 15.48
CA HIS A 72 0.63 -7.31 15.30
C HIS A 72 0.66 -6.72 13.88
N ALA A 73 0.34 -7.56 12.89
CA ALA A 73 0.23 -7.15 11.50
C ALA A 73 -0.97 -6.21 11.27
N ASN A 74 -2.04 -6.31 12.08
CA ASN A 74 -3.21 -5.47 11.92
C ASN A 74 -2.89 -3.96 12.03
N THR A 75 -2.12 -3.59 13.06
CA THR A 75 -1.61 -2.22 13.25
C THR A 75 -0.68 -1.82 12.10
N THR A 76 0.33 -2.67 11.83
CA THR A 76 1.39 -2.40 10.84
C THR A 76 0.84 -2.14 9.44
N LEU A 77 -0.09 -2.99 9.00
CA LEU A 77 -0.65 -2.94 7.66
C LEU A 77 -1.67 -1.80 7.51
N SER A 78 -2.40 -1.44 8.57
CA SER A 78 -3.36 -0.33 8.52
C SER A 78 -2.69 1.01 8.18
N PHE A 79 -1.50 1.29 8.75
CA PHE A 79 -0.72 2.46 8.36
C PHE A 79 -0.22 2.40 6.92
N ALA A 80 0.20 1.21 6.46
CA ALA A 80 0.65 1.02 5.08
C ALA A 80 -0.48 1.29 4.07
N TYR A 81 -1.69 0.80 4.35
CA TYR A 81 -2.85 0.96 3.46
C TYR A 81 -3.24 2.43 3.24
N LEU A 82 -3.02 3.29 4.24
CA LEU A 82 -3.25 4.73 4.11
C LEU A 82 -2.37 5.36 3.01
N GLY A 83 -1.17 4.84 2.78
CA GLY A 83 -0.28 5.34 1.73
C GLY A 83 -0.81 5.10 0.31
N GLY A 84 -1.67 4.09 0.13
CA GLY A 84 -2.22 3.69 -1.17
C GLY A 84 -3.38 4.53 -1.69
N ILE A 85 -3.93 5.46 -0.91
CA ILE A 85 -5.20 6.12 -1.27
C ILE A 85 -5.05 7.30 -2.24
N PHE A 86 -3.84 7.85 -2.38
CA PHE A 86 -3.64 9.12 -3.06
C PHE A 86 -3.69 8.95 -4.59
N SER A 87 -4.46 9.80 -5.28
CA SER A 87 -4.44 9.89 -6.74
C SER A 87 -4.79 11.31 -7.19
N GLY A 88 -4.23 11.74 -8.31
CA GLY A 88 -4.63 12.96 -9.02
C GLY A 88 -5.94 12.82 -9.80
N ASN A 89 -6.47 11.60 -9.97
CA ASN A 89 -7.79 11.34 -10.55
C ASN A 89 -8.82 11.14 -9.43
N ARG A 90 -9.92 11.90 -9.45
CA ARG A 90 -10.97 11.86 -8.42
C ARG A 90 -11.65 10.49 -8.29
N VAL A 91 -12.01 9.87 -9.42
CA VAL A 91 -12.65 8.55 -9.42
C VAL A 91 -11.69 7.51 -8.85
N MET A 92 -10.43 7.58 -9.27
CA MET A 92 -9.39 6.67 -8.77
C MET A 92 -9.14 6.88 -7.28
N ALA A 93 -9.10 8.12 -6.78
CA ALA A 93 -8.92 8.40 -5.35
C ALA A 93 -10.06 7.81 -4.51
N VAL A 94 -11.31 7.86 -4.99
CA VAL A 94 -12.45 7.21 -4.32
C VAL A 94 -12.31 5.69 -4.33
N LEU A 95 -11.98 5.10 -5.48
CA LEU A 95 -11.78 3.65 -5.59
C LEU A 95 -10.65 3.16 -4.68
N LEU A 96 -9.54 3.88 -4.64
CA LEU A 96 -8.39 3.54 -3.79
C LEU A 96 -8.73 3.69 -2.30
N ALA A 97 -9.48 4.72 -1.92
CA ALA A 97 -9.93 4.90 -0.55
C ALA A 97 -10.90 3.80 -0.11
N LEU A 98 -11.90 3.47 -0.94
CA LEU A 98 -12.83 2.35 -0.68
C LEU A 98 -12.09 1.01 -0.61
N GLY A 99 -11.14 0.79 -1.52
CA GLY A 99 -10.28 -0.37 -1.51
C GLY A 99 -9.48 -0.49 -0.21
N ALA A 100 -8.80 0.59 0.20
CA ALA A 100 -8.03 0.62 1.45
C ALA A 100 -8.91 0.34 2.68
N MET A 101 -10.11 0.93 2.75
CA MET A 101 -11.09 0.64 3.80
C MET A 101 -11.50 -0.84 3.79
N GLY A 102 -11.72 -1.43 2.61
CA GLY A 102 -12.02 -2.84 2.46
C GLY A 102 -10.90 -3.75 2.96
N VAL A 103 -9.64 -3.45 2.62
CA VAL A 103 -8.48 -4.21 3.11
C VAL A 103 -8.30 -4.06 4.61
N MET A 104 -8.47 -2.85 5.17
CA MET A 104 -8.46 -2.63 6.63
C MET A 104 -9.54 -3.46 7.34
N GLY A 105 -10.76 -3.49 6.79
CA GLY A 105 -11.86 -4.30 7.32
C GLY A 105 -11.54 -5.80 7.27
N LEU A 106 -10.99 -6.28 6.16
CA LEU A 106 -10.58 -7.68 6.01
C LEU A 106 -9.44 -8.03 6.98
N ASN A 107 -8.50 -7.12 7.21
CA ASN A 107 -7.41 -7.28 8.17
C ASN A 107 -7.92 -7.41 9.61
N CYS A 108 -8.86 -6.54 10.01
CA CYS A 108 -9.54 -6.65 11.30
C CYS A 108 -10.28 -7.99 11.44
N ALA A 109 -11.04 -8.41 10.42
CA ALA A 109 -11.75 -9.69 10.44
C ALA A 109 -10.77 -10.86 10.58
N THR A 110 -9.68 -10.85 9.80
CA THR A 110 -8.62 -11.86 9.83
C THR A 110 -8.01 -11.97 11.22
N ALA A 111 -7.70 -10.83 11.86
CA ALA A 111 -7.15 -10.80 13.21
C ALA A 111 -8.13 -11.31 14.28
N TRP A 112 -9.41 -10.96 14.19
CA TRP A 112 -10.43 -11.46 15.12
C TRP A 112 -10.70 -12.95 14.99
N ILE A 113 -10.76 -13.48 13.78
CA ILE A 113 -10.89 -14.92 13.55
C ILE A 113 -9.64 -15.63 14.07
N SER A 114 -8.46 -15.11 13.76
CA SER A 114 -7.17 -15.65 14.21
C SER A 114 -7.09 -15.74 15.74
N TRP A 115 -7.51 -14.67 16.42
CA TRP A 115 -7.63 -14.65 17.87
C TRP A 115 -8.61 -15.73 18.33
N LYS A 116 -9.85 -15.70 17.86
CA LYS A 116 -10.93 -16.58 18.34
C LYS A 116 -10.69 -18.06 18.10
N THR A 117 -10.15 -18.44 16.95
CA THR A 117 -10.11 -19.84 16.51
C THR A 117 -8.71 -20.43 16.41
N GLY A 118 -7.68 -19.60 16.19
CA GLY A 118 -6.31 -20.09 16.01
C GLY A 118 -5.51 -20.09 17.31
N GLN A 119 -5.62 -19.04 18.13
CA GLN A 119 -4.73 -18.87 19.29
C GLN A 119 -4.92 -19.89 20.42
N GLU A 120 -6.14 -20.42 20.59
CA GLU A 120 -6.43 -21.37 21.67
C GLU A 120 -5.63 -22.68 21.53
N GLU A 121 -5.30 -23.08 20.30
CA GLU A 121 -4.49 -24.27 19.99
C GLU A 121 -3.04 -24.13 20.51
N GLY A 122 -2.58 -22.90 20.72
CA GLY A 122 -1.24 -22.56 21.15
C GLY A 122 -1.01 -22.49 22.66
N TYR A 123 -2.03 -22.75 23.48
CA TYR A 123 -1.92 -22.59 24.92
C TYR A 123 -0.85 -23.52 25.53
N GLY A 124 0.07 -22.92 26.28
CA GLY A 124 1.19 -23.61 26.91
C GLY A 124 2.33 -23.99 25.95
N SER A 125 2.18 -23.80 24.64
CA SER A 125 3.14 -24.25 23.63
C SER A 125 3.76 -23.11 22.83
N TRP A 126 2.95 -22.19 22.33
CA TRP A 126 3.42 -21.12 21.46
C TRP A 126 4.14 -20.03 22.24
N GLN A 127 5.29 -19.60 21.73
CA GLN A 127 6.10 -18.57 22.37
C GLN A 127 6.08 -17.29 21.54
N PHE A 128 5.99 -16.15 22.21
CA PHE A 128 6.07 -14.84 21.58
C PHE A 128 6.89 -13.88 22.43
N PHE A 129 7.33 -12.79 21.82
CA PHE A 129 8.14 -11.78 22.49
C PHE A 129 7.26 -10.57 22.85
N PHE A 130 7.17 -10.26 24.14
CA PHE A 130 6.52 -9.05 24.63
C PHE A 130 7.23 -8.61 25.90
N PHE A 131 8.22 -7.71 25.74
CA PHE A 131 9.18 -7.33 26.78
C PHE A 131 9.80 -8.56 27.48
N GLY A 132 10.27 -9.51 26.68
CA GLY A 132 10.76 -10.80 27.11
C GLY A 132 9.96 -11.96 26.50
N TRP A 133 10.50 -13.17 26.64
CA TRP A 133 9.83 -14.37 26.13
C TRP A 133 8.65 -14.74 27.02
N ARG A 134 7.49 -14.95 26.37
CA ARG A 134 6.25 -15.38 27.00
C ARG A 134 5.73 -16.61 26.29
N THR A 135 5.09 -17.46 27.06
CA THR A 135 4.30 -18.57 26.51
C THR A 135 2.84 -18.13 26.48
N LEU A 136 2.15 -18.45 25.40
CA LEU A 136 0.73 -18.15 25.25
C LEU A 136 -0.06 -18.89 26.33
N THR A 137 -0.76 -18.13 27.16
CA THR A 137 -1.68 -18.64 28.18
C THR A 137 -3.04 -17.99 27.97
N GLN A 138 -4.06 -18.49 28.66
CA GLN A 138 -5.39 -17.86 28.64
C GLN A 138 -5.35 -16.38 29.09
N GLY A 139 -4.45 -16.02 30.01
CA GLY A 139 -4.25 -14.63 30.43
C GLY A 139 -3.70 -13.77 29.30
N TRP A 140 -2.67 -14.24 28.60
CA TRP A 140 -2.11 -13.55 27.43
C TRP A 140 -3.10 -13.45 26.28
N HIS A 141 -3.91 -14.49 26.05
CA HIS A 141 -4.95 -14.46 25.04
C HIS A 141 -6.01 -13.36 25.31
N LYS A 142 -6.40 -13.16 26.58
CA LYS A 142 -7.26 -12.04 26.98
C LYS A 142 -6.58 -10.68 26.81
N PHE A 143 -5.28 -10.57 27.11
CA PHE A 143 -4.52 -9.35 26.85
C PHE A 143 -4.50 -9.00 25.35
N ILE A 144 -4.24 -10.01 24.51
CA ILE A 144 -4.24 -9.87 23.05
C ILE A 144 -5.63 -9.44 22.54
N MET A 145 -6.72 -9.90 23.18
CA MET A 145 -8.08 -9.41 22.88
C MET A 145 -8.20 -7.89 23.09
N VAL A 146 -7.72 -7.38 24.23
CA VAL A 146 -7.76 -5.94 24.54
C VAL A 146 -6.92 -5.16 23.53
N TRP A 147 -5.74 -5.67 23.19
CA TRP A 147 -4.93 -5.10 22.10
C TRP A 147 -5.71 -5.07 20.78
N GLN A 148 -6.40 -6.16 20.44
CA GLN A 148 -7.16 -6.27 19.20
C GLN A 148 -8.36 -5.31 19.15
N ILE A 149 -8.98 -4.99 20.29
CA ILE A 149 -9.98 -3.93 20.39
C ILE A 149 -9.34 -2.58 20.03
N SER A 150 -8.18 -2.26 20.59
CA SER A 150 -7.44 -1.03 20.25
C SER A 150 -7.12 -0.97 18.75
N ASN A 151 -6.65 -2.07 18.16
CA ASN A 151 -6.38 -2.16 16.72
C ASN A 151 -7.65 -1.95 15.88
N THR A 152 -8.80 -2.43 16.35
CA THR A 152 -10.07 -2.25 15.65
C THR A 152 -10.50 -0.78 15.66
N LEU A 153 -10.33 -0.09 16.80
CA LEU A 153 -10.59 1.34 16.91
C LEU A 153 -9.64 2.16 16.02
N GLU A 154 -8.36 1.79 15.95
CA GLU A 154 -7.38 2.40 15.06
C GLU A 154 -7.78 2.24 13.59
N ALA A 155 -8.05 1.00 13.16
CA ALA A 155 -8.46 0.70 11.79
C ALA A 155 -9.76 1.42 11.40
N PHE A 156 -10.71 1.55 12.33
CA PHE A 156 -11.92 2.35 12.13
C PHE A 156 -11.60 3.83 11.96
N GLY A 157 -10.75 4.41 12.81
CA GLY A 157 -10.32 5.80 12.70
C GLY A 157 -9.58 6.10 11.38
N LEU A 158 -8.69 5.19 10.96
CA LEU A 158 -7.99 5.29 9.67
C LEU A 158 -8.93 5.11 8.48
N SER A 159 -9.94 4.25 8.59
CA SER A 159 -10.99 4.10 7.56
C SER A 159 -11.83 5.36 7.43
N LEU A 160 -12.20 6.00 8.54
CA LEU A 160 -12.89 7.28 8.54
C LEU A 160 -12.03 8.38 7.91
N LEU A 161 -10.72 8.40 8.22
CA LEU A 161 -9.77 9.30 7.59
C LEU A 161 -9.69 9.09 6.07
N CYS A 162 -9.66 7.83 5.60
CA CYS A 162 -9.71 7.50 4.17
C CYS A 162 -10.98 8.06 3.51
N PHE A 163 -12.13 7.86 4.14
CA PHE A 163 -13.42 8.39 3.67
C PHE A 163 -13.40 9.92 3.58
N ILE A 164 -12.95 10.61 4.63
CA ILE A 164 -12.84 12.07 4.65
C ILE A 164 -11.91 12.56 3.54
N MET A 165 -10.78 11.89 3.32
CA MET A 165 -9.84 12.23 2.25
C MET A 165 -10.44 12.01 0.85
N ALA A 166 -11.21 10.94 0.64
CA ALA A 166 -11.93 10.70 -0.61
C ALA A 166 -12.95 11.80 -0.90
N VAL A 167 -13.80 12.13 0.07
CA VAL A 167 -14.81 13.21 -0.04
C VAL A 167 -14.12 14.55 -0.32
N ARG A 168 -13.05 14.88 0.40
CA ARG A 168 -12.28 16.11 0.15
C ARG A 168 -11.68 16.16 -1.25
N THR A 169 -11.28 15.01 -1.80
CA THR A 169 -10.73 14.93 -3.16
C THR A 169 -11.80 15.13 -4.23
N LEU A 170 -13.02 14.65 -3.99
CA LEU A 170 -14.18 14.92 -4.84
C LEU A 170 -14.56 16.41 -4.86
N LEU A 171 -14.56 17.05 -3.69
CA LEU A 171 -15.03 18.43 -3.52
C LEU A 171 -13.99 19.49 -3.92
N ARG A 172 -12.69 19.19 -3.94
CA ARG A 172 -11.65 20.17 -4.32
C ARG A 172 -11.39 20.21 -5.82
N SER A 173 -11.19 21.42 -6.36
CA SER A 173 -10.71 21.63 -7.74
C SER A 173 -9.25 21.15 -7.89
N PRO A 174 -8.89 20.43 -8.98
CA PRO A 174 -7.56 19.83 -9.16
C PRO A 174 -6.41 20.85 -9.14
N GLU A 175 -6.68 22.10 -9.54
CA GLU A 175 -5.68 23.17 -9.61
C GLU A 175 -5.14 23.59 -8.24
N LYS A 176 -5.98 23.54 -7.19
CA LYS A 176 -5.56 23.88 -5.83
C LYS A 176 -4.61 22.84 -5.24
N ASN A 177 -4.73 21.57 -5.61
CA ASN A 177 -3.86 20.49 -5.13
C ASN A 177 -2.44 20.55 -5.74
N LYS A 178 -2.31 20.93 -7.01
CA LYS A 178 -0.99 21.09 -7.65
C LYS A 178 -0.16 22.25 -7.07
N LYS A 179 -0.82 23.35 -6.66
CA LYS A 179 -0.13 24.49 -6.04
C LYS A 179 0.30 24.22 -4.60
N ALA A 180 -0.39 23.32 -3.90
CA ALA A 180 -0.16 23.03 -2.48
C ALA A 180 1.08 22.15 -2.21
N PHE A 181 1.50 21.29 -3.14
CA PHE A 181 2.64 20.38 -2.93
C PHE A 181 3.70 20.55 -4.02
N LYS A 182 4.62 21.49 -3.80
CA LYS A 182 5.74 21.78 -4.71
C LYS A 182 6.67 20.57 -4.83
N TRP A 183 7.24 20.34 -6.02
CA TRP A 183 8.04 19.16 -6.35
C TRP A 183 9.25 18.97 -5.41
N TRP A 184 9.85 20.06 -4.94
CA TRP A 184 10.98 20.03 -4.01
C TRP A 184 10.63 19.53 -2.60
N HIS A 185 9.35 19.52 -2.20
CA HIS A 185 8.91 18.93 -0.93
C HIS A 185 8.74 17.40 -1.03
N ARG A 186 8.73 16.83 -2.25
CA ARG A 186 8.50 15.39 -2.45
C ARG A 186 9.65 14.55 -1.90
N GLY A 187 10.89 14.85 -2.29
CA GLY A 187 12.06 14.09 -1.84
C GLY A 187 12.20 14.02 -0.31
N PRO A 188 12.22 15.17 0.40
CA PRO A 188 12.27 15.19 1.85
C PRO A 188 11.08 14.49 2.51
N ALA A 189 9.86 14.66 2.00
CA ALA A 189 8.69 13.99 2.55
C ALA A 189 8.75 12.46 2.43
N ILE A 190 9.32 11.94 1.33
CA ILE A 190 9.53 10.50 1.14
C ILE A 190 10.56 9.97 2.14
N LEU A 191 11.69 10.66 2.30
CA LEU A 191 12.76 10.23 3.22
C LEU A 191 12.32 10.31 4.69
N VAL A 192 11.75 11.44 5.10
CA VAL A 192 11.26 11.64 6.48
C VAL A 192 10.09 10.72 6.78
N GLY A 193 9.14 10.58 5.85
CA GLY A 193 8.02 9.66 5.98
C GLY A 193 8.48 8.21 6.09
N GLY A 194 9.39 7.78 5.23
CA GLY A 194 9.95 6.42 5.26
C GLY A 194 10.73 6.14 6.55
N ALA A 195 11.55 7.08 7.01
CA ALA A 195 12.27 6.96 8.28
C ALA A 195 11.30 6.90 9.48
N PHE A 196 10.25 7.72 9.48
CA PHE A 196 9.21 7.68 10.49
C PHE A 196 8.47 6.33 10.48
N MET A 197 8.08 5.83 9.31
CA MET A 197 7.47 4.51 9.17
C MET A 197 8.41 3.41 9.66
N ALA A 198 9.69 3.46 9.32
CA ALA A 198 10.68 2.50 9.80
C ALA A 198 10.78 2.51 11.34
N LEU A 199 10.81 3.68 11.98
CA LEU A 199 10.85 3.80 13.44
C LEU A 199 9.59 3.23 14.10
N VAL A 200 8.40 3.55 13.57
CA VAL A 200 7.12 3.05 14.10
C VAL A 200 6.98 1.54 13.89
N LEU A 201 7.43 1.02 12.74
CA LEU A 201 7.28 -0.39 12.36
C LEU A 201 8.37 -1.30 12.91
N CYS A 202 9.55 -0.77 13.23
CA CYS A 202 10.69 -1.54 13.76
C CYS A 202 10.32 -2.50 14.89
N PRO A 203 9.64 -2.07 15.99
CA PRO A 203 9.29 -2.99 17.07
C PRO A 203 8.40 -4.15 16.59
N TYR A 204 7.46 -3.88 15.67
CA TYR A 204 6.57 -4.90 15.11
C TYR A 204 7.30 -5.89 14.22
N ILE A 205 8.18 -5.40 13.34
CA ILE A 205 9.04 -6.24 12.49
C ILE A 205 9.88 -7.19 13.37
N VAL A 206 10.50 -6.65 14.42
CA VAL A 206 11.28 -7.45 15.37
C VAL A 206 10.42 -8.51 16.05
N TRP A 207 9.22 -8.17 16.51
CA TRP A 207 8.30 -9.14 17.14
C TRP A 207 7.90 -10.27 16.19
N ILE A 208 7.59 -9.95 14.92
CA ILE A 208 7.24 -10.96 13.91
C ILE A 208 8.42 -11.90 13.66
N GLU A 209 9.63 -11.36 13.43
CA GLU A 209 10.81 -12.18 13.15
C GLU A 209 11.21 -13.05 14.35
N LEU A 210 11.12 -12.52 15.58
CA LEU A 210 11.38 -13.30 16.78
C LEU A 210 10.38 -14.44 16.94
N LEU A 211 9.10 -14.20 16.63
CA LEU A 211 8.05 -15.20 16.71
C LEU A 211 8.26 -16.31 15.68
N VAL A 212 8.50 -15.95 14.41
CA VAL A 212 8.76 -16.90 13.32
C VAL A 212 9.95 -17.79 13.66
N ARG A 213 11.07 -17.19 14.10
CA ARG A 213 12.29 -17.92 14.46
C ARG A 213 12.09 -18.84 15.66
N ARG A 214 11.42 -18.34 16.71
CA ARG A 214 11.26 -19.09 17.96
C ARG A 214 10.37 -20.32 17.79
N ASN A 215 9.30 -20.20 16.99
CA ASN A 215 8.38 -21.30 16.72
C ASN A 215 8.78 -22.13 15.48
N ARG A 216 9.97 -21.88 14.90
CA ARG A 216 10.53 -22.63 13.75
C ARG A 216 9.55 -22.72 12.57
N ILE A 217 8.87 -21.62 12.28
CA ILE A 217 7.88 -21.54 11.21
C ILE A 217 8.61 -21.49 9.87
N MET A 218 8.24 -22.40 8.98
CA MET A 218 8.73 -22.46 7.60
C MET A 218 7.54 -22.34 6.65
N SER A 219 7.71 -21.55 5.60
CA SER A 219 6.68 -21.27 4.61
C SER A 219 7.36 -21.11 3.26
N GLU A 220 6.78 -21.71 2.23
CA GLU A 220 7.25 -21.53 0.86
C GLU A 220 6.97 -20.11 0.37
N THR A 221 7.78 -19.68 -0.59
CA THR A 221 7.60 -18.37 -1.21
C THR A 221 6.34 -18.37 -2.07
N ASP A 222 5.43 -17.47 -1.76
CA ASP A 222 4.34 -17.16 -2.67
C ASP A 222 4.87 -16.25 -3.80
N TRP A 223 5.15 -16.87 -4.95
CA TRP A 223 5.63 -16.16 -6.13
C TRP A 223 4.58 -15.24 -6.75
N VAL A 224 3.29 -15.51 -6.57
CA VAL A 224 2.23 -14.60 -7.05
C VAL A 224 2.33 -13.27 -6.32
N ALA A 225 2.48 -13.28 -4.99
CA ALA A 225 2.72 -12.05 -4.22
C ALA A 225 3.97 -11.30 -4.70
N VAL A 226 5.05 -12.02 -5.01
CA VAL A 226 6.30 -11.44 -5.53
C VAL A 226 6.06 -10.79 -6.90
N TYR A 227 5.37 -11.45 -7.82
CA TYR A 227 5.08 -10.91 -9.15
C TYR A 227 4.14 -9.71 -9.09
N VAL A 228 3.12 -9.74 -8.23
CA VAL A 228 2.21 -8.60 -8.03
C VAL A 228 2.98 -7.40 -7.47
N PHE A 229 3.89 -7.62 -6.51
CA PHE A 229 4.75 -6.56 -6.00
C PHE A 229 5.73 -6.04 -7.05
N ALA A 230 6.36 -6.92 -7.84
CA ALA A 230 7.25 -6.51 -8.92
C ALA A 230 6.49 -5.69 -9.98
N GLY A 231 5.26 -6.08 -10.31
CA GLY A 231 4.36 -5.33 -11.18
C GLY A 231 4.03 -3.94 -10.64
N GLN A 232 3.79 -3.81 -9.33
CA GLN A 232 3.64 -2.50 -8.67
C GLN A 232 4.89 -1.63 -8.85
N VAL A 233 6.09 -2.18 -8.61
CA VAL A 233 7.35 -1.43 -8.78
C VAL A 233 7.52 -1.01 -10.24
N ALA A 234 7.22 -1.88 -11.21
CA ALA A 234 7.27 -1.54 -12.63
C ALA A 234 6.29 -0.41 -12.98
N LEU A 235 5.03 -0.49 -12.53
CA LEU A 235 4.03 0.56 -12.73
C LEU A 235 4.43 1.90 -12.10
N PHE A 236 5.20 1.87 -11.01
CA PHE A 236 5.74 3.07 -10.38
C PHE A 236 6.84 3.73 -11.22
N LEU A 237 7.64 2.92 -11.93
CA LEU A 237 8.73 3.40 -12.79
C LEU A 237 8.24 3.86 -14.18
N LEU A 238 7.06 3.41 -14.62
CA LEU A 238 6.54 3.77 -15.93
C LEU A 238 6.15 5.26 -16.00
N PRO A 239 6.48 5.95 -17.11
CA PRO A 239 6.07 7.34 -17.31
C PRO A 239 4.55 7.45 -17.38
N ASP A 240 4.04 8.59 -16.91
CA ASP A 240 2.61 8.90 -16.77
C ASP A 240 1.86 8.68 -18.12
N PHE A 241 1.19 7.53 -18.28
CA PHE A 241 0.46 7.18 -19.51
C PHE A 241 -0.55 8.27 -19.91
N GLY A 242 -1.12 8.99 -18.94
CA GLY A 242 -2.04 10.11 -19.19
C GLY A 242 -1.38 11.37 -19.78
N LYS A 243 -0.05 11.51 -19.70
CA LYS A 243 0.72 12.53 -20.44
C LYS A 243 1.12 12.03 -21.82
N CYS A 244 1.44 10.74 -21.96
CA CYS A 244 1.74 10.12 -23.24
C CYS A 244 0.51 10.16 -24.17
N TRP A 245 -0.65 9.75 -23.67
CA TRP A 245 -1.92 9.79 -24.40
C TRP A 245 -2.39 11.21 -24.72
N ARG A 246 -2.19 12.18 -23.81
CA ARG A 246 -2.49 13.60 -24.10
C ARG A 246 -1.50 14.23 -25.07
N ARG A 247 -0.25 13.77 -25.14
CA ARG A 247 0.69 14.16 -26.20
C ARG A 247 0.24 13.59 -27.53
N MET A 248 -0.03 12.29 -27.60
CA MET A 248 -0.54 11.64 -28.81
C MET A 248 -1.82 12.31 -29.33
N LYS A 249 -2.80 12.58 -28.44
CA LYS A 249 -4.05 13.25 -28.84
C LYS A 249 -3.88 14.73 -29.22
N LYS A 250 -2.80 15.37 -28.79
CA LYS A 250 -2.46 16.74 -29.18
C LYS A 250 -1.73 16.75 -30.52
N ASP A 251 -0.88 15.75 -30.76
CA ASP A 251 -0.21 15.52 -32.04
C ASP A 251 -1.22 15.09 -33.14
N ASP A 252 -2.28 14.34 -32.78
CA ASP A 252 -3.40 14.01 -33.70
C ASP A 252 -4.36 15.20 -33.95
N GLY A 253 -4.33 16.22 -33.10
CA GLY A 253 -5.21 17.41 -33.18
C GLY A 253 -4.55 18.64 -33.79
N ASP A 254 -3.21 18.66 -33.89
CA ASP A 254 -2.42 19.78 -34.41
C ASP A 254 -2.14 19.66 -35.94
N GLU A 255 -2.72 18.67 -36.65
CA GLU A 255 -2.77 18.69 -38.13
C GLU A 255 -3.75 19.75 -38.70
N ALA A 256 -4.62 20.34 -37.87
CA ALA A 256 -5.60 21.33 -38.32
C ALA A 256 -5.24 22.81 -38.05
N THR A 257 -4.04 23.10 -37.51
CA THR A 257 -3.65 24.50 -37.25
C THR A 257 -2.17 24.79 -37.48
N ASP A 258 -1.56 24.24 -38.54
CA ASP A 258 -0.17 24.56 -38.93
C ASP A 258 -0.04 25.84 -39.78
N GLU A 259 -0.98 26.80 -39.65
CA GLU A 259 -0.90 28.09 -40.33
C GLU A 259 0.29 28.92 -39.84
N LYS A 260 0.72 28.77 -38.58
CA LYS A 260 1.88 29.51 -38.04
C LYS A 260 3.25 28.98 -38.48
N LYS A 261 3.39 27.70 -38.83
CA LYS A 261 4.66 27.19 -39.40
C LYS A 261 4.86 27.62 -40.85
N TYR A 262 3.78 27.77 -41.62
CA TYR A 262 3.88 28.25 -43.01
C TYR A 262 4.41 29.68 -43.10
N TYR A 263 4.03 30.59 -42.19
CA TYR A 263 4.57 31.97 -42.19
C TYR A 263 6.05 32.06 -41.80
N THR A 264 6.52 31.15 -40.94
CA THR A 264 7.93 31.17 -40.48
C THR A 264 8.87 30.54 -41.51
N PHE A 265 8.39 29.58 -42.32
CA PHE A 265 9.17 28.96 -43.38
C PHE A 265 9.25 29.84 -44.64
N ARG A 266 8.19 30.59 -44.95
CA ARG A 266 8.13 31.46 -46.15
C ARG A 266 8.99 32.72 -46.01
N SER A 267 9.10 33.28 -44.80
CA SER A 267 10.01 34.40 -44.49
C SER A 267 11.48 33.97 -44.49
N ALA A 268 11.77 32.73 -44.09
CA ALA A 268 13.12 32.15 -44.19
C ALA A 268 13.57 31.88 -45.64
N LEU A 269 12.63 31.79 -46.58
CA LEU A 269 12.87 31.55 -48.02
C LEU A 269 12.83 32.83 -48.88
N GLY A 270 12.68 34.01 -48.28
CA GLY A 270 12.77 35.29 -48.99
C GLY A 270 11.71 35.53 -50.07
N MET A 271 10.55 34.86 -50.01
CA MET A 271 9.48 35.07 -50.99
C MET A 271 8.64 36.31 -50.65
N PRO A 272 8.29 37.18 -51.62
CA PRO A 272 7.52 38.39 -51.37
C PRO A 272 6.04 38.09 -51.06
N ASP A 273 5.50 38.85 -50.11
CA ASP A 273 4.09 38.80 -49.69
C ASP A 273 3.18 39.35 -50.77
N ARG A 274 2.15 38.55 -51.14
CA ARG A 274 1.24 38.86 -52.26
C ARG A 274 0.00 39.67 -51.87
N ASN A 275 -0.02 40.27 -50.67
CA ASN A 275 -1.14 41.08 -50.17
C ASN A 275 -0.68 42.50 -49.80
N LYS A 276 -0.12 43.20 -50.78
CA LYS A 276 -0.16 44.66 -50.83
C LYS A 276 -0.52 45.04 -52.25
N ASP A 277 -1.82 45.12 -52.49
CA ASP A 277 -2.53 46.08 -53.33
C ASP A 277 -4.03 45.95 -53.03
#